data_AF-A0A950AX99-F1
#
_entry.id   AF-A0A950AX99-F1
#
_cell.length_a   1.000
_cell.length_b   1.000
_cell.length_c   1.000
_cell.angle_alpha   90.00
_cell.angle_beta   90.00
_cell.angle_gamma   90.00
#
_symmetry.space_group_name_H-M   'P 1'
#
loop_
_entity.id
_entity.type
_entity.pdbx_description
1 polymer ?
#
loop_
_entity_poly.entity_id
_entity_poly.type
_entity_poly.pdbx_seq_one_letter_code
_entity_poly.pdbx_strand_id
1 'polypeptide(L)'
;MVPTPGEYLAQRRELLRGRAHLVEIDLLRGGRPMPLADRPECAYSVLVSRVEERPEAGFWPIGLRAPLPVIPIPLRPPDAEARVDLQEVLHRVYDEAGYEHFIYTEAPEPALAPDDAAWARQLVPQPG
;
A
#
# COMPACT_ATOMS: atom_id res chain seq x y z
N MET A 1 0.15 -18.49 -5.08
CA MET A 1 -1.30 -18.50 -4.73
C MET A 1 -1.56 -17.27 -3.87
N VAL A 2 -2.42 -16.37 -4.33
CA VAL A 2 -2.81 -15.18 -3.55
C VAL A 2 -3.85 -15.62 -2.52
N PRO A 3 -3.73 -15.25 -1.23
CA PRO A 3 -4.70 -15.64 -0.21
C PRO A 3 -6.09 -15.10 -0.55
N THR A 4 -7.12 -15.89 -0.26
CA THR A 4 -8.51 -15.42 -0.35
C THR A 4 -8.77 -14.31 0.67
N PRO A 5 -9.81 -13.48 0.49
CA PRO A 5 -10.18 -12.48 1.49
C PRO A 5 -10.41 -13.07 2.89
N GLY A 6 -10.96 -14.28 2.99
CA GLY A 6 -11.18 -14.96 4.27
C GLY A 6 -9.89 -15.37 4.97
N GLU A 7 -8.95 -15.95 4.21
CA GLU A 7 -7.63 -16.34 4.72
C GLU A 7 -6.82 -15.12 5.18
N TYR A 8 -6.84 -14.04 4.39
CA TYR A 8 -6.22 -12.78 4.77
C TYR A 8 -6.76 -12.25 6.10
N LEU A 9 -8.09 -12.19 6.26
CA LEU A 9 -8.71 -11.70 7.50
C LEU A 9 -8.42 -12.60 8.70
N ALA A 10 -8.30 -13.90 8.48
CA ALA A 10 -7.92 -14.84 9.54
C ALA A 10 -6.47 -14.59 9.99
N GLN A 11 -5.52 -14.51 9.05
CA GLN A 11 -4.12 -14.23 9.32
C GLN A 11 -3.93 -12.88 10.00
N ARG A 12 -4.62 -11.84 9.51
CA ARG A 12 -4.59 -10.49 10.10
C ARG A 12 -5.05 -10.51 11.55
N ARG A 13 -6.15 -11.21 11.87
CA ARG A 13 -6.64 -11.36 13.25
C ARG A 13 -5.66 -12.11 14.14
N GLU A 14 -4.99 -13.13 13.60
CA GLU A 14 -3.97 -13.88 14.34
C GLU A 14 -2.77 -12.99 14.68
N LEU A 15 -2.25 -12.23 13.71
CA LEU A 15 -1.13 -11.30 13.92
C LEU A 15 -1.48 -10.22 14.96
N LEU A 16 -2.69 -9.66 14.89
CA LEU A 16 -3.16 -8.64 15.83
C LEU A 16 -3.35 -9.18 17.26
N ARG A 17 -3.63 -10.48 17.43
CA ARG A 17 -3.69 -11.15 18.75
C ARG A 17 -2.33 -11.60 19.25
N GLY A 18 -1.39 -11.80 18.33
CA GLY A 18 -0.03 -12.23 18.64
C GLY A 18 0.87 -11.10 19.13
N ARG A 19 2.16 -11.43 19.23
CA ARG A 19 3.21 -10.49 19.68
C ARG A 19 3.99 -9.82 18.55
N ALA A 20 3.62 -10.09 17.30
CA ALA A 20 4.24 -9.47 16.14
C ALA A 20 3.66 -8.08 15.92
N HIS A 21 4.49 -7.12 15.49
CA HIS A 21 3.98 -5.89 14.87
C HIS A 21 3.31 -6.23 13.53
N LEU A 22 2.35 -5.42 13.09
CA LEU A 22 1.70 -5.57 11.78
C LEU A 22 1.94 -4.30 10.97
N VAL A 23 2.54 -4.45 9.80
CA VAL A 23 2.60 -3.41 8.77
C VAL A 23 1.77 -3.90 7.59
N GLU A 24 0.77 -3.13 7.19
CA GLU A 24 -0.18 -3.47 6.15
C GLU A 24 -0.14 -2.37 5.09
N ILE A 25 0.19 -2.74 3.85
CA ILE A 25 0.21 -1.83 2.70
C ILE A 25 -0.98 -2.18 1.83
N ASP A 26 -1.97 -1.29 1.81
CA ASP A 26 -3.23 -1.49 1.12
C ASP A 26 -3.24 -0.66 -0.16
N LEU A 27 -2.95 -1.32 -1.28
CA LEU A 27 -2.97 -0.76 -2.63
C LEU A 27 -4.25 -1.16 -3.40
N LEU A 28 -5.31 -1.56 -2.68
CA LEU A 28 -6.53 -2.03 -3.29
C LEU A 28 -7.28 -0.89 -3.99
N ARG A 29 -7.55 -1.06 -5.29
CA ARG A 29 -8.48 -0.22 -6.06
C ARG A 29 -9.90 -0.81 -6.13
N GLY A 30 -10.07 -2.03 -5.62
CA GLY A 30 -11.34 -2.74 -5.59
C GLY A 30 -11.42 -3.63 -4.35
N GLY A 31 -12.64 -3.96 -3.94
CA GLY A 31 -12.87 -4.63 -2.65
C GLY A 31 -12.96 -3.65 -1.49
N ARG A 32 -12.99 -4.17 -0.25
CA ARG A 32 -13.11 -3.37 0.97
C ARG A 32 -11.74 -3.23 1.64
N PRO A 33 -11.19 -2.02 1.73
CA PRO A 33 -9.88 -1.80 2.32
C PRO A 33 -9.98 -1.82 3.85
N MET A 34 -8.84 -1.96 4.55
CA MET A 34 -8.77 -2.05 6.02
C MET A 34 -7.90 -0.94 6.63
N PRO A 35 -8.22 -0.40 7.82
CA PRO A 35 -9.44 -0.62 8.61
C PRO A 35 -10.65 0.07 7.99
N LEU A 36 -11.86 -0.36 8.37
CA LEU A 36 -13.12 0.21 7.88
C LEU A 36 -13.63 1.37 8.73
N ALA A 37 -13.31 1.39 10.02
CA ALA A 37 -13.75 2.45 10.94
C ALA A 37 -12.80 3.64 10.86
N ASP A 38 -13.36 4.86 10.85
CA ASP A 38 -12.65 6.14 10.93
C ASP A 38 -11.53 6.33 9.90
N ARG A 39 -11.58 5.59 8.78
CA ARG A 39 -10.60 5.68 7.70
C ARG A 39 -10.84 6.99 6.92
N PRO A 40 -9.84 7.89 6.83
CA PRO A 40 -9.96 9.09 6.02
C PRO A 40 -10.05 8.73 4.53
N GLU A 41 -10.61 9.64 3.74
CA GLU A 41 -10.66 9.47 2.29
C GLU A 41 -9.24 9.37 1.71
N CYS A 42 -8.94 8.25 1.07
CA CYS A 42 -7.65 7.97 0.46
C CYS A 42 -7.81 6.89 -0.63
N ALA A 43 -6.94 6.93 -1.64
CA ALA A 43 -6.90 5.90 -2.68
C ALA A 43 -6.24 4.62 -2.16
N TYR A 44 -5.15 4.78 -1.40
CA TYR A 44 -4.36 3.71 -0.81
C TYR A 44 -4.00 4.07 0.62
N SER A 45 -3.43 3.13 1.37
CA SER A 45 -2.96 3.43 2.72
C SER A 45 -1.87 2.49 3.20
N VAL A 46 -1.12 2.95 4.19
CA VAL A 46 -0.29 2.09 5.04
C VAL A 46 -0.82 2.16 6.47
N LEU A 47 -0.88 1.00 7.13
CA LEU A 47 -1.15 0.89 8.55
C LEU A 47 0.05 0.25 9.25
N VAL A 48 0.45 0.82 10.39
CA VAL A 48 1.49 0.26 11.27
C VAL A 48 0.88 0.08 12.66
N SER A 49 0.60 -1.17 13.04
CA SER A 49 0.16 -1.54 14.38
C SER A 49 1.32 -2.14 15.17
N ARG A 50 1.87 -1.34 16.08
CA ARG A 50 2.87 -1.81 17.05
C ARG A 50 2.19 -2.63 18.14
N VAL A 51 2.81 -3.71 18.61
CA VAL A 51 2.19 -4.61 19.58
C VAL A 51 1.87 -3.90 20.90
N GLU A 52 2.73 -2.95 21.28
CA GLU A 52 2.71 -2.15 22.49
C GLU A 52 1.71 -0.99 22.46
N GLU A 53 1.26 -0.55 21.27
CA GLU A 53 0.33 0.57 21.10
C GLU A 53 -1.12 0.13 20.88
N ARG A 54 -1.35 -1.19 20.74
CA ARG A 54 -2.68 -1.73 20.44
C ARG A 54 -3.73 -1.33 21.51
N PRO A 55 -4.97 -1.01 21.11
CA PRO A 55 -5.54 -1.21 19.77
C PRO A 55 -5.23 -0.11 18.74
N GLU A 56 -4.49 0.93 19.12
CA GLU A 56 -4.14 2.03 18.22
C GLU A 56 -3.14 1.58 17.15
N ALA A 57 -3.14 2.31 16.04
CA ALA A 57 -2.20 2.10 14.95
C ALA A 57 -1.88 3.42 14.26
N GLY A 58 -0.64 3.55 13.77
CA GLY A 58 -0.30 4.61 12.83
C GLY A 58 -0.99 4.36 11.49
N PHE A 59 -1.46 5.44 10.87
CA PHE A 59 -2.15 5.38 9.58
C PHE A 59 -1.61 6.47 8.64
N TRP A 60 -1.23 6.06 7.42
CA TRP A 60 -0.73 6.94 6.38
C TRP A 60 -1.68 6.85 5.17
N PRO A 61 -2.58 7.84 4.98
CA PRO A 61 -3.41 7.91 3.79
C PRO A 61 -2.55 8.30 2.58
N ILE A 62 -2.87 7.71 1.43
CA ILE A 62 -2.15 7.93 0.18
C ILE A 62 -3.16 8.28 -0.90
N GLY A 63 -2.98 9.44 -1.54
CA GLY A 63 -3.72 9.81 -2.75
C GLY A 63 -3.03 9.27 -4.00
N LEU A 64 -3.79 8.94 -5.03
CA LEU A 64 -3.25 8.38 -6.28
C LEU A 64 -2.17 9.26 -6.94
N ARG A 65 -2.31 10.59 -6.83
CA ARG A 65 -1.43 11.59 -7.44
C ARG A 65 -0.32 12.07 -6.49
N ALA A 66 -0.30 11.58 -5.25
CA ALA A 66 0.68 11.97 -4.25
C ALA A 66 1.87 10.99 -4.27
N PRO A 67 3.09 11.44 -3.92
CA PRO A 67 4.19 10.52 -3.70
C PRO A 67 3.87 9.55 -2.55
N LEU A 68 4.41 8.33 -2.63
CA LEU A 68 4.31 7.35 -1.56
C LEU A 68 5.10 7.82 -0.32
N PRO A 69 4.60 7.54 0.89
CA PRO A 69 5.20 8.03 2.13
C PRO A 69 6.45 7.23 2.53
N VAL A 70 7.32 7.88 3.31
CA VAL A 70 8.33 7.17 4.12
C VAL A 70 7.65 6.66 5.39
N ILE A 71 7.65 5.35 5.60
CA ILE A 71 6.95 4.70 6.72
C ILE A 71 7.93 4.12 7.75
N PRO A 72 7.57 4.11 9.04
CA PRO A 72 8.33 3.40 10.05
C PRO A 72 8.04 1.90 10.01
N ILE A 73 9.08 1.09 10.12
CA ILE A 73 8.99 -0.37 10.30
C ILE A 73 9.48 -0.68 11.72
N PRO A 74 8.56 -1.05 12.63
CA PRO A 74 8.93 -1.37 14.00
C PRO A 74 9.78 -2.64 14.03
N LEU A 75 10.93 -2.56 14.70
CA LEU A 75 11.83 -3.68 14.95
C LEU A 75 11.74 -4.13 16.40
N ARG A 76 12.34 -5.29 16.69
CA ARG A 76 12.38 -5.80 18.05
C ARG A 76 13.35 -4.96 18.90
N PRO A 77 12.99 -4.55 20.12
CA PRO A 77 13.94 -3.91 21.02
C PRO A 77 15.21 -4.75 21.23
N PRO A 78 16.39 -4.14 21.34
CA PRO A 78 16.63 -2.69 21.45
C PRO A 78 16.76 -1.95 20.11
N ASP A 79 16.53 -2.61 18.97
CA ASP A 79 16.72 -1.98 17.66
C ASP A 79 15.72 -0.83 17.45
N ALA A 80 16.24 0.30 16.97
CA ALA A 80 15.40 1.43 16.58
C ALA A 80 14.54 1.08 15.36
N GLU A 81 13.41 1.76 15.18
CA GLU A 81 12.59 1.57 13.99
C GLU A 81 13.38 1.90 12.72
N ALA A 82 13.22 1.05 11.70
CA ALA A 82 13.74 1.34 10.37
C ALA A 82 12.78 2.29 9.65
N ARG A 83 13.30 3.13 8.76
CA ARG A 83 12.48 3.95 7.88
C ARG A 83 12.57 3.41 6.46
N VAL A 84 11.43 3.16 5.84
CA VAL A 84 11.35 2.67 4.46
C VAL A 84 10.71 3.75 3.60
N ASP A 85 11.46 4.22 2.60
CA ASP A 85 10.95 5.09 1.55
C ASP A 85 10.23 4.24 0.49
N LEU A 86 8.90 4.22 0.55
CA LEU A 86 8.11 3.42 -0.39
C LEU A 86 8.19 3.94 -1.82
N GLN A 87 8.42 5.24 -2.02
CA GLN A 87 8.56 5.83 -3.35
C GLN A 87 9.86 5.35 -3.99
N GLU A 88 10.97 5.39 -3.25
CA GLU A 88 12.27 4.90 -3.71
C GLU A 88 12.21 3.40 -4.02
N VAL A 89 11.61 2.60 -3.14
CA VAL A 89 11.44 1.15 -3.36
C VAL A 89 10.62 0.89 -4.63
N LEU A 90 9.52 1.61 -4.84
CA LEU A 90 8.70 1.45 -6.04
C LEU A 90 9.47 1.81 -7.30
N HIS A 91 10.15 2.95 -7.34
CA HIS A 91 10.97 3.36 -8.50
C HIS A 91 12.01 2.30 -8.82
N ARG A 92 12.73 1.81 -7.82
CA ARG A 92 13.76 0.80 -8.01
C ARG A 92 13.21 -0.50 -8.60
N VAL A 93 12.11 -1.02 -8.04
CA VAL A 93 11.47 -2.25 -8.57
C VAL A 93 10.95 -2.02 -9.98
N TYR A 94 10.43 -0.81 -10.24
CA TYR A 94 9.90 -0.45 -11.54
C TYR A 94 10.97 -0.44 -12.64
N ASP A 95 12.09 0.21 -12.36
CA ASP A 95 13.22 0.33 -13.28
C ASP A 95 13.90 -1.03 -13.48
N GLU A 96 14.20 -1.76 -12.40
CA GLU A 96 14.87 -3.07 -12.48
C GLU A 96 14.04 -4.12 -13.22
N ALA A 97 12.70 -4.06 -13.13
CA ALA A 97 11.81 -4.97 -13.85
C ALA A 97 11.51 -4.53 -15.29
N GLY A 98 11.91 -3.32 -15.69
CA GLY A 98 11.61 -2.77 -17.01
C GLY A 98 10.12 -2.60 -17.28
N TYR A 99 9.33 -2.26 -16.24
CA TYR A 99 7.86 -2.19 -16.35
C TYR A 99 7.39 -1.20 -17.43
N GLU A 100 8.17 -0.15 -17.69
CA GLU A 100 7.90 0.84 -18.74
C GLU A 100 7.56 0.23 -20.10
N HIS A 101 8.08 -0.96 -20.41
CA HIS A 101 7.93 -1.59 -21.72
C HIS A 101 6.62 -2.39 -21.90
N PHE A 102 5.92 -2.74 -20.82
CA PHE A 102 4.82 -3.70 -20.93
C PHE A 102 3.60 -3.47 -20.03
N ILE A 103 3.68 -2.58 -19.02
CA ILE A 103 2.52 -2.37 -18.14
C ILE A 103 1.51 -1.33 -18.66
N TYR A 104 1.88 -0.57 -19.70
CA TYR A 104 1.05 0.51 -20.25
C TYR A 104 0.34 0.16 -21.56
N THR A 105 0.45 -1.08 -22.02
CA THR A 105 -0.26 -1.55 -23.21
C THR A 105 -1.75 -1.78 -22.96
N GLU A 106 -2.16 -1.86 -21.69
CA GLU A 106 -3.52 -2.14 -21.27
C GLU A 106 -4.05 -1.07 -20.30
N ALA A 107 -5.37 -0.93 -20.24
CA ALA A 107 -6.00 -0.06 -19.26
C ALA A 107 -5.89 -0.67 -17.85
N PRO A 108 -5.76 0.14 -16.80
CA PRO A 108 -5.73 -0.37 -15.44
C PRO A 108 -7.04 -1.10 -15.09
N GLU A 109 -6.90 -2.28 -14.49
CA GLU A 109 -8.02 -2.99 -13.85
C GLU A 109 -7.81 -3.04 -12.32
N PRO A 110 -8.84 -2.72 -11.51
CA PRO A 110 -10.06 -1.99 -11.86
C PRO A 110 -9.79 -0.61 -12.50
N ALA A 111 -10.74 -0.13 -13.30
CA ALA A 111 -10.64 1.16 -13.97
C ALA A 111 -10.51 2.33 -12.99
N LEU A 112 -9.71 3.33 -13.36
CA LEU A 112 -9.59 4.58 -12.61
C LEU A 112 -10.87 5.42 -12.75
N ALA A 113 -11.14 6.26 -11.74
CA ALA A 113 -12.16 7.30 -11.85
C ALA A 113 -11.88 8.22 -13.05
N PRO A 114 -12.89 8.82 -13.70
CA PRO A 114 -12.71 9.58 -14.95
C PRO A 114 -11.63 10.66 -14.88
N ASP A 115 -11.59 11.44 -13.80
CA ASP A 115 -10.61 12.52 -13.62
C ASP A 115 -9.20 11.98 -13.42
N ASP A 116 -9.06 10.88 -12.68
CA ASP A 116 -7.77 10.20 -12.49
C ASP A 116 -7.29 9.53 -13.77
N ALA A 117 -8.20 8.96 -14.57
CA ALA A 117 -7.88 8.41 -15.88
C ALA A 117 -7.46 9.49 -16.88
N ALA A 118 -8.06 10.68 -16.83
CA ALA A 118 -7.66 11.83 -17.64
C ALA A 118 -6.28 12.37 -17.25
N TRP A 119 -5.98 12.42 -15.95
CA TRP A 119 -4.67 12.76 -15.43
C TRP A 119 -3.61 11.71 -15.82
N ALA A 120 -3.87 10.43 -15.56
CA ALA A 120 -2.91 9.35 -15.80
C ALA A 120 -2.51 9.25 -17.28
N ARG A 121 -3.46 9.44 -18.21
CA ARG A 121 -3.17 9.44 -19.66
C ARG A 121 -2.13 10.48 -20.10
N GLN A 122 -1.94 11.55 -19.33
CA GLN A 122 -0.91 12.56 -19.61
C GLN A 122 0.49 12.11 -19.18
N LEU A 123 0.58 11.07 -18.35
CA LEU A 123 1.82 10.53 -17.77
C LEU A 123 2.25 9.22 -18.41
N VAL A 124 1.35 8.54 -19.14
CA VAL A 124 1.68 7.29 -19.82
C VAL A 124 2.73 7.57 -20.90
N PRO A 125 3.87 6.84 -20.91
CA PRO A 125 4.85 6.93 -21.98
C PRO A 125 4.18 6.66 -23.34
N GLN A 126 4.49 7.48 -24.34
CA GLN A 126 4.05 7.17 -25.70
C GLN A 126 4.73 5.88 -26.15
N PRO A 127 4.01 4.95 -26.80
CA PRO A 127 4.69 3.86 -27.50
C PRO A 127 5.64 4.48 -28.53
N GLY A 128 6.90 4.05 -28.49
CA GLY A 128 7.91 4.42 -29.48
C GLY A 128 7.59 3.90 -30.88
#